data_AF-A0A1M6Y404-F1
#
_entry.id   AF-A0A1M6Y404-F1
#
_cell.length_a   1.000
_cell.length_b   1.000
_cell.length_c   1.000
_cell.angle_alpha   90.00
_cell.angle_beta   90.00
_cell.angle_gamma   90.00
#
_symmetry.space_group_name_H-M   'P 1'
#
loop_
_entity.id
_entity.type
_entity.pdbx_description
1 polymer ?
#
loop_
_entity_poly.entity_id
_entity_poly.type
_entity_poly.pdbx_seq_one_letter_code
_entity_poly.pdbx_strand_id
1 'polypeptide(L)'
;MKNRIFAFKDMMQFEGELSLFSKWYKEHGSPTMYFQIHSAILEPEKLKPVWDCLENFFPDVPWVGNSTSGNIVDCEVAAEISVSAVIFEKPTSKFFVRQYDYSRESVGGIA
;
A
#
# COMPACT_ATOMS: atom_id res chain seq x y z
N MET A 1 -3.98 -13.89 -7.82
CA MET A 1 -3.45 -12.51 -7.66
C MET A 1 -1.95 -12.61 -7.41
N LYS A 2 -1.15 -11.64 -7.88
CA LYS A 2 0.30 -11.63 -7.63
C LYS A 2 0.66 -10.44 -6.74
N ASN A 3 1.55 -10.65 -5.78
CA ASN A 3 2.08 -9.61 -4.91
C ASN A 3 3.55 -9.32 -5.21
N ARG A 4 3.94 -8.05 -5.04
CA ARG A 4 5.34 -7.64 -4.94
C ARG A 4 5.48 -6.79 -3.69
N ILE A 5 6.41 -7.16 -2.81
CA ILE A 5 6.58 -6.53 -1.50
C ILE A 5 7.84 -5.67 -1.52
N PHE A 6 7.73 -4.48 -0.94
CA PHE A 6 8.79 -3.49 -0.78
C PHE A 6 8.97 -3.22 0.71
N ALA A 7 10.17 -3.42 1.25
CA ALA A 7 10.46 -3.12 2.65
C ALA A 7 10.90 -1.67 2.78
N PHE A 8 10.28 -0.90 3.68
CA PHE A 8 10.71 0.47 3.94
C PHE A 8 11.80 0.46 5.03
N LYS A 9 13.05 0.63 4.60
CA LYS A 9 14.22 0.74 5.48
C LYS A 9 14.76 2.16 5.52
N ASP A 10 14.90 2.75 4.34
CA ASP A 10 15.27 4.14 4.13
C ASP A 10 14.63 4.64 2.84
N MET A 11 14.50 5.97 2.73
CA MET A 11 13.80 6.59 1.60
C MET A 11 14.51 6.37 0.27
N MET A 12 15.84 6.40 0.25
CA MET A 12 16.62 6.31 -0.99
C MET A 12 16.48 4.93 -1.65
N GLN A 13 16.57 3.86 -0.86
CA GLN A 13 16.32 2.51 -1.38
C GLN A 13 14.88 2.34 -1.83
N PHE A 14 13.93 2.80 -1.01
CA PHE A 14 12.50 2.63 -1.31
C PHE A 14 12.08 3.34 -2.60
N GLU A 15 12.51 4.60 -2.79
CA GLU A 15 12.30 5.35 -4.03
C GLU A 15 12.96 4.66 -5.23
N GLY A 16 14.17 4.13 -5.06
CA GLY A 16 14.87 3.39 -6.11
C GLY A 16 14.09 2.15 -6.56
N GLU A 17 13.58 1.36 -5.61
CA GLU A 17 12.79 0.17 -5.90
C GLU A 17 11.45 0.50 -6.55
N LEU A 18 10.73 1.51 -6.04
CA LEU A 18 9.47 1.97 -6.62
C LEU A 18 9.65 2.60 -8.00
N SER A 19 10.76 3.32 -8.23
CA SER A 19 11.10 3.87 -9.53
C SER A 19 11.28 2.76 -10.57
N LEU A 20 12.05 1.71 -10.25
CA LEU A 20 12.23 0.55 -11.11
C LEU A 20 10.89 -0.17 -11.37
N PHE A 21 10.08 -0.34 -10.32
CA PHE A 21 8.78 -0.95 -10.46
C PHE A 21 7.82 -0.12 -11.30
N SER A 22 7.86 1.22 -11.20
CA SER A 22 7.03 2.12 -11.99
C SER A 22 7.34 2.04 -13.49
N LYS A 23 8.61 1.83 -13.85
CA LYS A 23 9.03 1.59 -15.25
C LYS A 23 8.44 0.28 -15.76
N TRP A 24 8.63 -0.81 -15.00
CA TRP A 24 8.05 -2.12 -15.32
C TRP A 24 6.52 -2.03 -15.47
N TYR A 25 5.85 -1.36 -14.53
CA TYR A 25 4.40 -1.15 -14.53
C TYR A 25 3.91 -0.50 -15.82
N LYS A 26 4.58 0.57 -16.26
CA LYS A 26 4.24 1.28 -17.50
C LYS A 26 4.50 0.41 -18.74
N GLU A 27 5.65 -0.28 -18.79
CA GLU A 27 6.02 -1.18 -19.90
C GLU A 27 5.03 -2.36 -20.06
N HIS A 28 4.38 -2.78 -18.98
CA HIS A 28 3.41 -3.88 -18.97
C HIS A 28 1.96 -3.40 -19.12
N GLY A 29 1.75 -2.19 -19.64
CA GLY A 29 0.42 -1.67 -19.94
C GLY A 29 -0.37 -1.24 -18.71
N SER A 30 0.31 -0.92 -17.60
CA SER A 30 -0.30 -0.41 -16.37
C SER A 30 -1.39 -1.33 -15.81
N PRO A 31 -1.05 -2.57 -15.43
CA PRO A 31 -2.04 -3.55 -14.96
C PRO A 31 -2.82 -3.02 -13.76
N THR A 32 -4.09 -3.41 -13.62
CA THR A 32 -4.88 -3.02 -12.44
C THR A 32 -4.22 -3.56 -11.17
N MET A 33 -4.00 -2.67 -10.20
CA MET A 33 -3.40 -3.01 -8.92
C MET A 33 -3.88 -2.04 -7.83
N TYR A 34 -3.56 -2.39 -6.58
CA TYR A 34 -3.62 -1.47 -5.43
C TYR A 34 -2.42 -1.73 -4.53
N PHE A 35 -2.09 -0.76 -3.68
CA PHE A 35 -1.08 -0.94 -2.65
C PHE A 35 -1.70 -1.22 -1.29
N GLN A 36 -1.08 -2.11 -0.53
CA GLN A 36 -1.38 -2.32 0.88
C GLN A 36 -0.14 -1.96 1.69
N ILE A 37 -0.26 -0.97 2.56
CA ILE A 37 0.80 -0.56 3.48
C ILE A 37 0.60 -1.32 4.77
N HIS A 38 1.57 -2.13 5.15
CA HIS A 38 1.59 -2.83 6.41
C HIS A 38 2.56 -2.14 7.36
N SER A 39 2.13 -1.88 8.58
CA SER A 39 2.95 -1.15 9.55
C SER A 39 2.69 -1.59 10.98
N ALA A 40 3.77 -1.82 11.72
CA ALA A 40 3.74 -1.91 13.18
C ALA A 40 3.72 -0.52 13.85
N ILE A 41 4.16 0.51 13.13
CA ILE A 41 4.13 1.92 13.52
C ILE A 41 2.77 2.55 13.20
N LEU A 42 2.25 3.35 14.12
CA LEU A 42 1.00 4.10 13.92
C LEU A 42 1.19 5.62 13.82
N GLU A 43 2.40 6.11 14.05
CA GLU A 43 2.73 7.53 13.95
C GLU A 43 2.63 8.03 12.49
N PRO A 44 1.70 8.96 12.18
CA PRO A 44 1.52 9.48 10.82
C PRO A 44 2.79 10.08 10.21
N GLU A 45 3.63 10.72 11.03
CA GLU A 45 4.85 11.40 10.59
C GLU A 45 5.87 10.42 10.01
N LYS A 46 5.89 9.18 10.51
CA LYS A 46 6.77 8.12 10.02
C LYS A 46 6.23 7.43 8.77
N LEU A 47 4.91 7.45 8.58
CA LEU A 47 4.23 6.85 7.43
C LEU A 47 4.13 7.82 6.25
N LYS A 48 4.08 9.12 6.51
CA LYS A 48 3.93 10.16 5.49
C LYS A 48 4.94 10.05 4.33
N PRO A 49 6.24 9.79 4.55
CA PRO A 49 7.18 9.62 3.45
C PRO A 49 6.81 8.46 2.52
N VAL A 50 6.25 7.37 3.06
CA VAL A 50 5.78 6.22 2.27
C VAL A 50 4.57 6.60 1.43
N TRP A 51 3.61 7.32 2.01
CA TRP A 51 2.43 7.81 1.28
C TRP A 51 2.83 8.73 0.13
N ASP A 52 3.63 9.75 0.43
CA ASP A 52 4.09 10.73 -0.55
C ASP A 52 4.85 10.04 -1.70
N CYS A 53 5.68 9.04 -1.37
CA CYS A 53 6.41 8.27 -2.38
C CYS A 53 5.47 7.48 -3.30
N LEU A 54 4.47 6.79 -2.74
CA LEU A 54 3.51 6.02 -3.53
C LEU A 54 2.68 6.94 -4.44
N GLU A 55 2.21 8.07 -3.91
CA GLU A 55 1.43 9.06 -4.66
C GLU A 55 2.27 9.73 -5.77
N ASN A 56 3.57 9.92 -5.55
CA ASN A 56 4.47 10.46 -6.57
C ASN A 56 4.69 9.49 -7.74
N PHE A 57 4.91 8.19 -7.47
CA PHE A 57 5.17 7.21 -8.53
C PHE A 57 3.91 6.63 -9.16
N PHE A 58 2.81 6.58 -8.41
CA PHE A 58 1.56 5.92 -8.77
C PHE A 58 0.33 6.75 -8.34
N PRO A 59 0.17 7.98 -8.87
CA PRO A 59 -0.86 8.93 -8.41
C PRO A 59 -2.30 8.42 -8.54
N ASP A 60 -2.56 7.55 -9.51
CA ASP A 60 -3.91 7.01 -9.79
C ASP A 60 -4.14 5.62 -9.18
N VAL A 61 -3.16 5.07 -8.47
CA VAL A 61 -3.27 3.73 -7.88
C VAL A 61 -3.72 3.85 -6.43
N PRO A 62 -4.88 3.26 -6.06
CA PRO A 62 -5.36 3.32 -4.71
C PRO A 62 -4.42 2.57 -3.76
N TRP A 63 -4.28 3.10 -2.54
CA TRP A 63 -3.56 2.44 -1.47
C TRP A 63 -4.41 2.40 -0.19
N VAL A 64 -4.19 1.38 0.63
CA VAL A 64 -4.81 1.24 1.95
C VAL A 64 -3.77 0.92 3.00
N GLY A 65 -3.93 1.51 4.18
CA GLY A 65 -3.17 1.14 5.37
C GLY A 65 -3.81 -0.07 6.07
N ASN A 66 -2.98 -1.02 6.45
CA ASN A 66 -3.32 -2.09 7.36
C ASN A 66 -2.41 -1.99 8.59
N SER A 67 -2.99 -1.59 9.73
CA SER A 67 -2.32 -1.75 11.01
C SER A 67 -2.65 -3.13 11.53
N THR A 68 -1.70 -4.05 11.39
CA THR A 68 -1.73 -5.28 12.17
C THR A 68 -0.76 -5.12 13.34
N SER A 69 -1.23 -5.37 14.56
CA SER A 69 -0.37 -5.61 15.72
C SER A 69 0.48 -6.86 15.43
N GLY A 70 1.62 -6.64 14.79
CA GLY A 70 2.41 -7.66 14.08
C GLY A 70 2.30 -7.42 12.59
N ASN A 71 3.29 -6.76 11.98
CA ASN A 71 3.37 -6.65 10.53
C ASN A 71 3.61 -8.06 9.97
N ILE A 72 2.55 -8.74 9.54
CA ILE A 72 2.62 -10.10 9.01
C ILE A 72 2.33 -10.02 7.51
N VAL A 73 3.32 -10.38 6.70
CA VAL A 73 3.18 -10.53 5.25
C VAL A 73 3.52 -11.96 4.92
N ASP A 74 2.63 -12.65 4.20
CA ASP A 74 2.77 -14.08 3.85
C ASP A 74 3.03 -14.99 5.07
N CYS A 75 2.39 -14.70 6.21
CA CYS A 75 2.53 -15.40 7.50
C CYS A 75 3.88 -15.24 8.20
N GLU A 76 4.76 -14.36 7.70
CA GLU A 76 6.04 -14.04 8.32
C GLU A 76 6.07 -12.62 8.89
N VAL A 77 6.88 -12.40 9.92
CA VAL A 77 7.12 -11.07 10.47
C VAL A 77 7.88 -10.24 9.44
N ALA A 78 7.23 -9.20 8.93
CA ALA A 78 7.80 -8.27 7.97
C ALA A 78 8.59 -7.15 8.65
N ALA A 79 9.27 -6.35 7.82
CA ALA A 79 9.91 -5.10 8.26
C ALA A 79 8.91 -4.19 8.98
N GLU A 80 9.40 -3.22 9.75
CA GLU A 80 8.55 -2.34 10.57
C GLU A 80 7.45 -1.65 9.74
N ILE A 81 7.78 -1.24 8.51
CA ILE A 81 6.86 -0.83 7.46
C ILE A 81 7.18 -1.61 6.18
N SER A 82 6.16 -2.14 5.52
CA SER A 82 6.26 -2.79 4.22
C SER A 82 5.08 -2.41 3.33
N VAL A 83 5.28 -2.43 2.01
CA VAL A 83 4.24 -2.11 1.04
C VAL A 83 4.11 -3.26 0.06
N SER A 84 2.88 -3.78 -0.09
CA SER A 84 2.54 -4.82 -1.04
C SER A 84 1.83 -4.21 -2.25
N ALA A 85 2.41 -4.33 -3.45
CA ALA A 85 1.70 -4.09 -4.70
C ALA A 85 0.91 -5.35 -5.05
N VAL A 86 -0.42 -5.28 -5.00
CA VAL A 86 -1.32 -6.41 -5.32
C VAL A 86 -1.86 -6.24 -6.73
N ILE A 87 -1.37 -7.06 -7.65
CA ILE A 87 -1.69 -7.01 -9.08
C ILE A 87 -2.82 -8.01 -9.37
N PHE A 88 -3.89 -7.51 -9.98
CA PHE A 88 -5.02 -8.33 -10.39
C PHE A 88 -4.67 -9.14 -11.65
N GLU A 89 -4.97 -10.44 -11.64
CA GLU A 89 -4.72 -11.32 -12.79
C GLU A 89 -5.62 -11.02 -13.98
N LYS A 90 -6.83 -10.49 -13.71
CA LYS A 90 -7.80 -10.15 -14.75
C LYS A 90 -7.73 -8.64 -15.02
N PRO A 91 -7.34 -8.19 -16.23
CA PRO A 91 -7.24 -6.77 -16.56
C PRO A 91 -8.57 -6.00 -16.49
N THR A 92 -9.70 -6.73 -16.48
CA THR A 92 -11.04 -6.12 -16.38
C THR A 92 -11.53 -5.96 -14.94
N SER A 93 -10.76 -6.43 -13.95
CA SER A 93 -11.08 -6.19 -12.55
C SER A 93 -11.18 -4.69 -12.27
N LYS A 94 -12.20 -4.30 -11.52
CA LYS A 94 -12.37 -2.93 -11.03
C LYS A 94 -12.26 -2.97 -9.52
N PHE A 95 -11.54 -2.00 -8.97
CA PHE A 95 -11.30 -1.88 -7.54
C PHE A 95 -11.45 -0.41 -7.14
N PHE A 96 -12.00 -0.18 -5.97
CA PHE A 96 -12.12 1.14 -5.37
C PHE A 96 -12.03 1.00 -3.85
N VAL A 97 -11.40 1.99 -3.22
CA VAL A 97 -11.31 2.10 -1.76
C VAL A 97 -12.34 3.13 -1.30
N ARG A 98 -13.03 2.84 -0.20
CA ARG A 98 -13.89 3.80 0.49
C ARG A 98 -13.43 3.90 1.93
N GLN A 99 -13.10 5.12 2.36
CA GLN A 99 -12.85 5.44 3.75
C GLN A 99 -14.09 6.15 4.29
N TYR A 100 -14.66 5.61 5.36
CA TYR A 100 -15.81 6.19 6.04
C TYR A 100 -15.31 6.89 7.29
N ASP A 101 -15.66 8.17 7.42
CA ASP A 101 -15.35 8.95 8.61
C ASP A 101 -16.42 8.69 9.68
N TYR A 102 -16.04 7.91 10.70
CA TYR A 102 -16.88 7.62 11.86
C TYR A 102 -16.58 8.53 13.05
N SER A 103 -15.85 9.64 12.88
CA SER A 103 -15.54 10.59 13.97
C SER A 103 -16.77 11.15 14.68
N ARG A 104 -17.95 11.07 14.05
CA ARG A 104 -19.24 11.56 14.57
C ARG A 104 -20.22 10.47 14.97
N GLU A 105 -19.87 9.20 14.77
CA GLU A 105 -20.77 8.07 15.01
C GLU A 105 -20.35 7.31 16.28
N SER A 106 -21.33 6.93 17.11
CA SER A 106 -21.05 6.02 18.22
C SER A 106 -20.88 4.60 17.68
N VAL A 107 -19.96 3.81 18.26
CA VAL A 107 -19.69 2.42 17.83
C VAL A 107 -20.97 1.57 17.76
N GLY A 108 -21.98 1.85 18.60
CA GLY A 108 -23.26 1.14 18.61
C GLY A 108 -24.19 1.41 17.42
N GLY A 109 -23.87 2.39 16.56
CA GLY A 109 -24.60 2.68 15.32
C GLY A 109 -24.01 2.01 14.06
N ILE A 110 -22.86 1.35 14.19
CA ILE A 110 -22.20 0.63 13.11
C ILE A 110 -22.78 -0.80 13.11
N ALA A 111 -23.70 -1.06 12.18
CA ALA A 111 -24.38 -2.34 11.98
C ALA A 111 -23.52 -3.36 11.22
#